data_AF-E2BW11-F1
#
_entry.id   AF-E2BW11-F1
#
_cell.length_a   1.000
_cell.length_b   1.000
_cell.length_c   1.000
_cell.angle_alpha   90.00
_cell.angle_beta   90.00
_cell.angle_gamma   90.00
#
_symmetry.space_group_name_H-M   'P 1'
#
loop_
_entity.id
_entity.type
_entity.pdbx_description
1 polymer ?
#
loop_
_entity_poly.entity_id
_entity_poly.type
_entity_poly.pdbx_seq_one_letter_code
_entity_poly.pdbx_strand_id
1 'polypeptide(L)'
;METGIIPPTIHYKTPRKELTPIIEGRMNVVTEPTSWNGGYIGVNNFGFGGGNCHILLKSNPKNKINVGIPDGLPISVPISAYPDS
;
A
#
# COMPACT_ATOMS: atom_id res chain seq x y z
N MET A 1 0.81 2.42 2.49
CA MET A 1 0.34 3.51 3.40
C MET A 1 1.53 4.16 4.02
N GLU A 2 2.31 3.40 4.77
CA GLU A 2 3.43 3.92 5.57
C GLU A 2 4.47 4.72 4.78
N THR A 3 4.82 4.29 3.55
CA THR A 3 5.80 5.02 2.71
C THR A 3 5.21 6.22 1.97
N GLY A 4 3.88 6.39 1.96
CA GLY A 4 3.21 7.43 1.18
C GLY A 4 3.34 7.28 -0.34
N ILE A 5 3.71 6.10 -0.86
CA ILE A 5 3.89 5.86 -2.30
C ILE A 5 3.05 4.64 -2.74
N ILE A 6 2.34 4.78 -3.86
CA ILE A 6 1.72 3.66 -4.58
C ILE A 6 2.77 3.10 -5.54
N PRO A 7 3.15 1.82 -5.41
CA PRO A 7 4.16 1.21 -6.27
C PRO A 7 3.67 1.07 -7.72
N PRO A 8 4.59 1.11 -8.70
CA PRO A 8 4.24 0.96 -10.10
C PRO A 8 3.79 -0.48 -10.43
N THR A 9 2.77 -0.58 -11.27
CA THR A 9 2.34 -1.82 -11.92
C THR A 9 3.32 -2.16 -13.02
N ILE A 10 3.95 -3.32 -12.91
CA ILE A 10 4.91 -3.81 -13.90
C ILE A 10 4.22 -4.36 -15.15
N HIS A 11 4.96 -4.40 -16.26
CA HIS A 11 4.53 -4.98 -17.55
C HIS A 11 3.32 -4.33 -18.21
N TYR A 12 2.89 -3.15 -17.76
CA TYR A 12 1.85 -2.38 -18.42
C TYR A 12 2.44 -1.46 -19.49
N LYS A 13 2.17 -1.74 -20.78
CA LYS A 13 2.68 -0.95 -21.93
C LYS A 13 1.57 -0.31 -22.75
N THR A 14 0.56 -1.10 -23.10
CA THR A 14 -0.56 -0.66 -23.94
C THR A 14 -1.86 -1.08 -23.29
N PRO A 15 -2.82 -0.15 -23.09
CA PRO A 15 -4.14 -0.52 -22.58
C PRO A 15 -4.83 -1.51 -23.51
N ARG A 16 -5.56 -2.45 -22.92
CA ARG A 16 -6.42 -3.36 -23.65
C ARG A 16 -7.58 -2.56 -24.28
N LYS A 17 -7.87 -2.76 -25.57
CA LYS A 17 -8.82 -1.92 -26.34
C LYS A 17 -10.25 -1.92 -25.78
N GLU A 18 -10.65 -2.99 -25.10
CA GLU A 18 -11.97 -3.14 -24.50
C GLU A 18 -12.11 -2.44 -23.15
N LEU A 19 -11.02 -1.93 -22.57
CA LEU A 19 -11.02 -1.26 -21.27
C LEU A 19 -11.22 0.25 -21.43
N THR A 20 -12.41 0.63 -21.89
CA THR A 20 -12.80 2.03 -22.13
C THR A 20 -12.52 2.97 -20.94
N PRO A 21 -12.81 2.60 -19.67
CA PRO A 21 -12.53 3.49 -18.53
C PRO A 21 -11.05 3.87 -18.38
N ILE A 22 -10.14 3.00 -18.81
CA ILE A 22 -8.71 3.24 -18.78
C ILE A 22 -8.28 4.12 -19.96
N ILE A 23 -8.83 3.85 -21.15
CA ILE A 23 -8.55 4.63 -22.36
C ILE A 23 -9.04 6.08 -22.21
N GLU A 24 -10.19 6.27 -21.59
CA GLU A 24 -10.78 7.59 -21.31
C GLU A 24 -10.14 8.30 -20.10
N GLY A 25 -9.24 7.64 -19.36
CA GLY A 25 -8.58 8.21 -18.18
C GLY A 25 -9.47 8.32 -16.92
N ARG A 26 -10.66 7.71 -16.92
CA ARG A 26 -11.51 7.59 -15.72
C ARG A 26 -10.90 6.67 -14.66
N MET A 27 -10.07 5.72 -15.10
CA MET A 27 -9.24 4.87 -14.25
C MET A 27 -7.81 4.91 -14.76
N ASN A 28 -6.86 5.19 -13.89
CA ASN A 28 -5.45 5.30 -14.26
C ASN A 28 -4.67 4.12 -13.67
N VAL A 29 -3.96 3.39 -14.53
CA VAL A 29 -3.02 2.37 -14.08
C VAL A 29 -1.75 3.08 -13.62
N VAL A 30 -1.34 2.84 -12.38
CA VAL A 30 -0.13 3.44 -11.81
C VAL A 30 1.08 2.74 -12.41
N THR A 31 1.81 3.40 -13.32
CA THR A 31 3.01 2.86 -13.97
C THR A 31 4.32 3.41 -13.40
N GLU A 32 4.25 4.51 -12.66
CA GLU A 32 5.39 5.16 -12.01
C GLU A 32 5.12 5.29 -10.51
N PRO A 33 6.17 5.32 -9.65
CA PRO A 33 6.00 5.55 -8.22
C PRO A 33 5.19 6.82 -7.96
N THR A 34 3.98 6.66 -7.44
CA THR A 34 3.01 7.76 -7.34
C THR A 34 2.83 8.15 -5.88
N SER A 35 3.02 9.43 -5.57
CA SER A 35 2.79 9.95 -4.22
C SER A 35 1.33 9.77 -3.82
N TRP A 36 1.12 9.36 -2.57
CA TRP A 36 -0.20 9.07 -2.03
C TRP A 36 -0.37 9.66 -0.63
N ASN A 37 -1.35 10.56 -0.53
CA ASN A 37 -1.63 11.35 0.68
C ASN A 37 -2.59 10.65 1.66
N GLY A 38 -2.71 9.32 1.57
CA GLY A 38 -3.68 8.56 2.35
C GLY A 38 -5.11 8.59 1.78
N GLY A 39 -6.06 8.06 2.54
CA GLY A 39 -7.46 7.92 2.15
C GLY A 39 -7.95 6.47 2.22
N TYR A 40 -8.92 6.14 1.36
CA TYR A 40 -9.47 4.79 1.26
C TYR A 40 -8.85 4.01 0.10
N ILE A 41 -8.64 2.70 0.29
CA ILE A 41 -8.19 1.76 -0.74
C ILE A 41 -9.13 0.55 -0.74
N GLY A 42 -9.60 0.17 -1.92
CA GLY A 42 -10.30 -1.09 -2.14
C GLY A 42 -9.31 -2.20 -2.55
N VAL A 43 -9.50 -3.40 -2.02
CA VAL A 43 -8.76 -4.62 -2.40
C VAL A 43 -9.76 -5.66 -2.87
N ASN A 44 -9.52 -6.22 -4.05
CA ASN A 44 -10.36 -7.25 -4.66
C ASN A 44 -9.62 -8.59 -4.67
N ASN A 45 -10.35 -9.69 -4.46
CA ASN A 45 -9.87 -11.05 -4.66
C ASN A 45 -10.96 -11.90 -5.33
N PHE A 46 -10.62 -12.57 -6.42
CA PHE A 46 -11.53 -13.44 -7.18
C PHE A 46 -10.85 -14.79 -7.38
N GLY A 47 -11.31 -15.82 -6.66
CA GLY A 47 -10.80 -17.18 -6.75
C GLY A 47 -11.42 -17.93 -7.92
N PHE A 48 -10.62 -18.77 -8.58
CA PHE A 48 -11.07 -19.58 -9.72
C PHE A 48 -12.30 -20.45 -9.40
N GLY A 49 -12.42 -20.95 -8.16
CA GLY A 49 -13.59 -21.71 -7.69
C GLY A 49 -14.87 -20.88 -7.46
N GLY A 50 -14.89 -19.60 -7.85
CA GLY A 50 -16.03 -18.70 -7.72
C GLY A 50 -16.13 -17.94 -6.40
N GLY A 51 -15.18 -18.13 -5.48
CA GLY A 51 -15.12 -17.38 -4.22
C GLY A 51 -14.60 -15.97 -4.45
N ASN A 52 -15.39 -14.96 -4.07
CA ASN A 52 -15.08 -13.56 -4.31
C ASN A 52 -15.08 -12.77 -3.00
N CYS A 53 -14.15 -11.84 -2.84
CA CYS A 53 -14.03 -10.99 -1.67
C CYS A 53 -13.62 -9.56 -2.07
N HIS A 54 -14.19 -8.57 -1.38
CA HIS A 54 -13.82 -7.17 -1.48
C HIS A 54 -13.63 -6.58 -0.09
N ILE A 55 -12.55 -5.83 0.12
CA ILE A 55 -12.28 -5.16 1.39
C ILE A 55 -11.99 -3.68 1.13
N LEU A 56 -12.56 -2.82 1.98
CA LEU A 56 -12.25 -1.40 2.03
C LEU A 56 -11.35 -1.11 3.23
N LEU A 57 -10.18 -0.53 2.96
CA LEU A 57 -9.21 -0.12 3.97
C LEU A 57 -9.16 1.41 4.05
N LYS A 58 -9.03 1.95 5.27
CA LYS A 58 -8.76 3.37 5.50
C LYS A 58 -7.34 3.52 6.01
N SER A 59 -6.59 4.46 5.46
CA SER A 59 -5.25 4.75 5.97
C SER A 59 -5.28 5.29 7.39
N ASN A 60 -4.34 4.84 8.21
CA ASN A 60 -4.14 5.37 9.55
C ASN A 60 -3.71 6.85 9.43
N PRO A 61 -4.49 7.82 9.94
CA PRO A 61 -4.12 9.23 9.85
C PRO A 61 -3.07 9.65 10.89
N LYS A 62 -2.73 8.77 11.84
CA LYS A 62 -1.78 9.09 12.90
C LYS A 62 -0.37 9.16 12.34
N ASN A 63 0.20 10.37 12.33
CA ASN A 63 1.62 10.55 12.12
C ASN A 63 2.39 10.00 13.31
N LYS A 64 3.53 9.36 13.04
CA LYS A 64 4.45 8.91 14.07
C LYS A 64 4.97 10.14 14.82
N ILE A 65 4.51 10.33 16.05
CA ILE A 65 5.02 11.36 16.93
C ILE A 65 6.38 10.89 17.44
N ASN A 66 7.41 11.72 17.28
CA ASN A 66 8.64 11.52 18.03
C ASN A 66 8.37 12.07 19.43
N VAL A 67 8.01 11.18 20.37
CA VAL A 67 7.89 11.56 21.79
C VAL A 67 9.30 11.94 22.20
N GLY A 68 9.54 13.24 22.42
CA GLY A 68 10.86 13.87 22.53
C GLY A 68 11.75 13.35 23.66
N ILE A 69 12.14 12.08 23.59
CA ILE A 69 13.30 11.55 24.30
C ILE A 69 14.48 12.37 23.78
N PRO A 70 15.21 13.06 24.66
CA PRO A 70 16.37 13.85 24.24
C PRO A 70 17.31 12.99 23.41
N ASP A 71 17.72 13.51 22.24
CA ASP A 71 18.73 12.86 21.42
C ASP A 71 19.98 12.59 22.27
N GLY A 72 20.39 11.32 22.32
CA GLY A 72 21.58 10.88 23.07
C GLY A 72 21.32 10.23 24.44
N LEU A 73 20.07 10.12 24.91
CA LEU A 73 19.77 9.29 26.09
C LEU A 73 19.80 7.80 25.71
N PRO A 74 20.57 6.94 26.42
CA PRO A 74 20.55 5.51 26.15
C PRO A 74 19.18 4.90 26.49
N ILE A 75 18.61 4.15 25.54
CA ILE A 75 17.34 3.42 25.71
C ILE A 75 17.66 1.92 25.70
N SER A 76 17.19 1.20 26.71
CA SER A 76 17.24 -0.27 26.72
C SER A 76 16.06 -0.83 25.91
N VAL A 77 16.34 -1.69 24.93
CA VAL A 77 15.33 -2.38 24.12
C VAL A 77 15.53 -3.89 24.27
N PRO A 78 14.77 -4.56 25.15
CA PRO A 78 14.85 -6.01 25.29
C PRO A 78 14.24 -6.69 24.06
N ILE A 79 14.95 -7.67 23.50
CA ILE A 79 14.48 -8.50 22.38
C ILE A 79 14.75 -9.96 22.76
N SER A 80 13.80 -10.85 22.45
CA SER A 80 13.98 -12.30 22.53
C SER A 80 13.65 -12.93 21.18
N ALA A 81 14.33 -14.03 20.85
CA ALA A 81 14.09 -14.82 19.65
C ALA A 81 14.17 -16.31 19.98
N TYR A 82 13.49 -17.13 19.18
CA TYR A 82 13.66 -18.58 19.22
C TYR A 82 14.84 -18.96 18.31
N PRO A 83 15.80 -19.79 18.76
CA PRO A 83 16.91 -20.22 17.92
C PRO A 83 16.43 -21.20 16.83
N ASP A 84 16.97 -21.07 15.62
CA ASP A 84 16.65 -21.95 14.50
C ASP A 84 17.07 -23.41 14.81
N SER A 85 16.19 -24.36 14.47
CA SER A 85 16.40 -25.81 14.58
C SER A 85 17.29 -26.38 13.47
#